data_AF-B3XZX9-F1
#
_entry.id   AF-B3XZX9-F1
#
_cell.length_a   1.000
_cell.length_b   1.000
_cell.length_c   1.000
_cell.angle_alpha   90.00
_cell.angle_beta   90.00
_cell.angle_gamma   90.00
#
_symmetry.space_group_name_H-M   'P 1'
#
loop_
_entity.id
_entity.type
_entity.pdbx_description
1 polymer ?
#
loop_
_entity_poly.entity_id
_entity_poly.type
_entity_poly.pdbx_seq_one_letter_code
_entity_poly.pdbx_strand_id
1 'polypeptide(L)'
;NREFGDIGIELDWNLIKRRDLRQYDNFTMKHLPFQYPGGPPAFMQGMESAAQKNSDRLKELWPDYKASTRDLALANALGSVGTFGTYALNTTQGGWKVDPAPTPEELGIPKWEGTPEENLMMIRAAFSVMGLGPMVGVSELNEKTKNFVYEYTGDS
;
A
#
# COMPACT_ATOMS: atom_id res chain seq x y z
N ASN A 1 15.79 22.98 -14.38
CA ASN A 1 14.53 22.26 -14.07
C ASN A 1 14.11 21.46 -15.27
N ARG A 2 13.90 20.15 -15.12
CA ARG A 2 13.26 19.34 -16.16
C ARG A 2 11.78 19.68 -16.20
N GLU A 3 11.16 19.51 -17.35
CA GLU A 3 9.71 19.71 -17.51
C GLU A 3 8.95 18.65 -16.69
N PHE A 4 7.81 19.04 -16.12
CA PHE A 4 6.97 18.11 -15.38
C PHE A 4 6.49 16.98 -16.31
N GLY A 5 6.76 15.72 -15.95
CA GLY A 5 6.49 14.55 -16.79
C GLY A 5 7.70 14.05 -17.61
N ASP A 6 8.81 14.79 -17.63
CA ASP A 6 10.10 14.28 -18.13
C ASP A 6 10.79 13.45 -17.03
N ILE A 7 10.53 12.14 -17.09
CA ILE A 7 11.13 11.17 -16.17
C ILE A 7 12.55 10.76 -16.58
N GLY A 8 13.15 11.42 -17.58
CA GLY A 8 14.52 11.16 -18.03
C GLY A 8 14.69 9.92 -18.90
N ILE A 9 13.59 9.30 -19.34
CA ILE A 9 13.56 8.20 -20.32
C ILE A 9 12.43 8.43 -21.33
N GLU A 10 12.64 7.99 -22.57
CA GLU A 10 11.62 8.06 -23.61
C GLU A 10 10.53 7.01 -23.34
N LEU A 11 9.27 7.47 -23.29
CA LEU A 11 8.10 6.62 -23.08
C LEU A 11 7.17 6.70 -24.29
N ASP A 12 6.76 5.54 -24.81
CA ASP A 12 5.65 5.49 -25.76
C ASP A 12 4.32 5.56 -25.01
N TRP A 13 3.79 6.79 -24.91
CA TRP A 13 2.53 7.07 -24.24
C TRP A 13 1.31 6.38 -24.88
N ASN A 14 1.40 5.87 -26.12
CA ASN A 14 0.31 5.09 -26.72
C ASN A 14 0.21 3.68 -26.13
N LEU A 15 1.33 3.13 -25.66
CA LEU A 15 1.40 1.81 -25.02
C LEU A 15 1.10 1.88 -23.53
N ILE A 16 1.39 3.00 -22.88
CA ILE A 16 1.09 3.20 -21.46
C ILE A 16 -0.42 3.43 -21.30
N LYS A 17 -1.11 2.42 -20.76
CA LYS A 17 -2.51 2.49 -20.36
C LYS A 17 -2.61 2.49 -18.84
N ARG A 18 -3.77 2.92 -18.33
CA ARG A 18 -4.08 2.72 -16.91
C ARG A 18 -4.01 1.23 -16.59
N ARG A 19 -3.51 0.94 -15.39
CA ARG A 19 -3.29 -0.45 -14.97
C ARG A 19 -4.63 -1.10 -14.61
N ASP A 20 -4.90 -2.26 -15.23
CA ASP A 20 -6.03 -3.14 -14.92
C ASP A 20 -5.59 -4.22 -13.92
N LEU A 21 -6.14 -4.18 -12.71
CA LEU A 21 -5.83 -5.15 -11.66
C LEU A 21 -6.84 -6.30 -11.56
N ARG A 22 -7.88 -6.38 -12.41
CA ARG A 22 -8.93 -7.43 -12.31
C ARG A 22 -8.39 -8.86 -12.39
N GLN A 23 -7.26 -9.05 -13.07
CA GLN A 23 -6.61 -10.35 -13.27
C GLN A 23 -5.16 -10.40 -12.72
N TYR A 24 -4.63 -9.24 -12.31
CA TYR A 24 -3.24 -9.03 -11.94
C TYR A 24 -3.11 -8.20 -10.66
N ASP A 25 -4.02 -8.46 -9.74
CA ASP A 25 -3.81 -8.03 -8.37
C ASP A 25 -2.69 -8.88 -7.75
N ASN A 26 -1.47 -8.36 -7.88
CA ASN A 26 -0.26 -8.93 -7.25
C ASN A 26 -0.32 -8.85 -5.71
N PHE A 27 -1.42 -8.33 -5.15
CA PHE A 27 -1.55 -7.91 -3.77
C PHE A 27 -2.75 -8.57 -3.06
N THR A 28 -3.46 -9.51 -3.70
CA THR A 28 -4.48 -10.34 -3.04
C THR A 28 -4.25 -11.85 -3.16
N MET A 29 -4.57 -12.54 -2.06
CA MET A 29 -4.55 -14.01 -1.96
C MET A 29 -5.55 -14.72 -2.89
N LYS A 30 -6.43 -13.95 -3.55
CA LYS A 30 -7.41 -14.46 -4.52
C LYS A 30 -6.76 -14.84 -5.85
N HIS A 31 -5.78 -14.07 -6.31
CA HIS A 31 -5.13 -14.26 -7.62
C HIS A 31 -3.67 -14.69 -7.52
N LEU A 32 -2.97 -14.28 -6.46
CA LEU A 32 -1.55 -14.58 -6.25
C LEU A 32 -1.22 -16.09 -6.32
N PRO A 33 -1.99 -17.01 -5.69
CA PRO A 33 -1.66 -18.43 -5.75
C PRO A 33 -1.80 -19.03 -7.15
N PHE A 34 -2.66 -18.48 -8.01
CA PHE A 34 -2.88 -18.97 -9.37
C PHE A 34 -1.79 -18.53 -10.36
N GLN A 35 -1.07 -17.45 -10.04
CA GLN A 35 0.07 -16.98 -10.84
C GLN A 35 1.39 -17.64 -10.43
N TYR A 36 1.43 -18.34 -9.29
CA TYR A 36 2.62 -19.03 -8.81
C TYR A 36 2.93 -20.25 -9.70
N PRO A 37 4.20 -20.48 -10.09
CA PRO A 37 4.58 -21.70 -10.80
C PRO A 37 4.20 -22.96 -10.02
N GLY A 38 3.32 -23.79 -10.59
CA GLY A 38 2.74 -24.96 -9.90
C GLY A 38 1.40 -24.70 -9.19
N GLY A 39 0.85 -23.49 -9.34
CA GLY A 39 -0.48 -23.11 -8.91
C GLY A 39 -0.65 -23.01 -7.39
N PRO A 40 -1.91 -22.92 -6.92
CA PRO A 40 -2.20 -22.68 -5.51
C PRO A 40 -1.57 -23.70 -4.53
N PRO A 41 -1.53 -25.02 -4.83
CA PRO A 41 -0.89 -25.98 -3.94
C PRO A 41 0.60 -25.72 -3.73
N ALA A 42 1.33 -25.40 -4.81
CA ALA A 42 2.76 -25.10 -4.74
C ALA A 42 3.04 -23.78 -4.01
N PHE A 43 2.16 -22.79 -4.18
CA PHE A 43 2.21 -21.53 -3.43
C PHE A 43 2.07 -21.77 -1.92
N MET A 44 1.06 -22.53 -1.49
CA MET A 44 0.82 -22.84 -0.08
C MET A 44 1.99 -23.62 0.54
N GLN A 45 2.51 -24.62 -0.17
CA GLN A 45 3.70 -25.37 0.25
C GLN A 45 4.93 -24.46 0.36
N GLY A 46 5.09 -23.50 -0.57
CA GLY A 46 6.13 -22.49 -0.53
C GLY A 46 6.06 -21.61 0.72
N MET A 47 4.86 -21.17 1.11
CA MET A 47 4.64 -20.36 2.32
C MET A 47 5.01 -21.12 3.59
N GLU A 48 4.58 -22.39 3.70
CA GLU A 48 4.96 -23.25 4.82
C GLU A 48 6.48 -23.44 4.89
N SER A 49 7.13 -23.64 3.73
CA SER A 49 8.59 -23.74 3.64
C SER A 49 9.30 -22.45 4.06
N ALA A 50 8.73 -21.28 3.78
CA ALA A 50 9.30 -19.99 4.16
C ALA A 50 9.20 -19.77 5.67
N ALA A 51 8.08 -20.11 6.29
CA ALA A 51 7.92 -20.05 7.74
C ALA A 51 8.93 -20.96 8.45
N GLN A 52 9.12 -22.18 7.95
CA GLN A 52 10.11 -23.11 8.48
C GLN A 52 11.54 -22.58 8.30
N LYS A 53 11.91 -22.10 7.11
CA LYS A 53 13.22 -21.50 6.84
C LYS A 53 13.53 -20.31 7.74
N ASN A 54 12.53 -19.45 8.00
CA ASN A 54 12.69 -18.33 8.93
C ASN A 54 12.91 -18.81 10.37
N SER A 55 12.19 -19.85 10.81
CA SER A 55 12.37 -20.48 12.12
C SER A 55 13.76 -21.12 12.26
N ASP A 56 14.21 -21.84 11.23
CA ASP A 56 15.53 -22.47 11.22
C ASP A 56 16.64 -21.42 11.23
N ARG A 57 16.51 -20.35 10.45
CA ARG A 57 17.46 -19.24 10.44
C ARG A 57 17.50 -18.48 11.76
N LEU A 58 16.36 -18.30 12.43
CA LEU A 58 16.29 -17.70 13.77
C LEU A 58 17.06 -18.55 14.79
N LYS A 59 16.89 -19.88 14.77
CA LYS A 59 17.63 -20.80 15.65
C LYS A 59 19.12 -20.82 15.34
N GLU A 60 19.50 -20.74 14.06
CA GLU A 60 20.91 -20.69 13.66
C GLU A 60 21.60 -19.41 14.17
N LEU A 61 20.94 -18.26 14.01
CA LEU A 61 21.50 -16.96 14.41
C LEU A 61 21.43 -16.74 15.93
N TRP A 62 20.38 -17.22 16.57
CA TRP A 62 20.11 -17.00 18.00
C TRP A 62 19.56 -18.27 18.66
N PRO A 63 20.43 -19.28 18.92
CA PRO A 63 20.01 -20.60 19.42
C PRO A 63 19.34 -20.56 20.80
N ASP A 64 19.74 -19.60 21.64
CA ASP A 64 19.21 -19.44 23.00
C ASP A 64 18.02 -18.48 23.07
N TYR A 65 17.57 -17.94 21.93
CA TYR A 65 16.46 -16.99 21.90
C TYR A 65 15.15 -17.64 22.37
N LYS A 66 14.52 -16.99 23.34
CA LYS A 66 13.16 -17.29 23.81
C LYS A 66 12.34 -16.02 23.70
N ALA A 67 11.28 -16.07 22.90
CA ALA A 67 10.40 -14.91 22.74
C ALA A 67 9.81 -14.50 24.08
N SER A 68 10.01 -13.23 24.46
CA SER A 68 9.40 -12.65 25.64
C SER A 68 7.95 -12.23 25.34
N THR A 69 7.20 -11.92 26.40
CA THR A 69 5.87 -11.31 26.26
C THR A 69 5.91 -10.02 25.43
N ARG A 70 6.99 -9.24 25.53
CA ARG A 70 7.17 -8.01 24.74
C ARG A 70 7.33 -8.32 23.24
N ASP A 71 8.11 -9.35 22.90
CA ASP A 71 8.34 -9.73 21.50
C ASP A 71 7.06 -10.23 20.84
N LEU A 72 6.30 -11.04 21.58
CA LEU A 72 4.99 -11.55 21.13
C LEU A 72 3.96 -10.41 21.00
N ALA A 73 3.92 -9.48 21.96
CA ALA A 73 3.04 -8.33 21.89
C ALA A 73 3.35 -7.43 20.68
N LEU A 74 4.64 -7.18 20.42
CA LEU A 74 5.07 -6.40 19.25
C LEU A 74 4.73 -7.12 17.94
N ALA A 75 5.03 -8.42 17.83
CA ALA A 75 4.71 -9.22 16.64
C ALA A 75 3.19 -9.24 16.37
N ASN A 76 2.37 -9.41 17.41
CA ASN A 76 0.92 -9.39 17.28
C ASN A 76 0.38 -8.00 16.90
N ALA A 77 0.94 -6.92 17.46
CA ALA A 77 0.54 -5.55 17.10
C ALA A 77 0.88 -5.23 15.64
N LEU A 78 2.07 -5.62 15.16
CA LEU A 78 2.44 -5.46 13.75
C LEU A 78 1.57 -6.34 12.85
N GLY A 79 1.24 -7.57 13.27
CA GLY A 79 0.33 -8.43 12.52
C GLY A 79 -1.09 -7.87 12.42
N SER A 80 -1.61 -7.25 13.48
CA SER A 80 -2.99 -6.75 13.53
C SER A 80 -3.22 -5.50 12.68
N VAL A 81 -2.21 -4.63 12.56
CA VAL A 81 -2.24 -3.51 11.60
C VAL A 81 -1.81 -3.93 10.19
N GLY A 82 -1.66 -5.24 9.96
CA GLY A 82 -1.37 -5.84 8.67
C GLY A 82 0.04 -5.58 8.17
N THR A 83 1.02 -5.32 9.05
CA THR A 83 2.42 -5.08 8.69
C THR A 83 3.17 -6.40 8.49
N PHE A 84 2.85 -7.10 7.41
CA PHE A 84 3.67 -8.23 6.96
C PHE A 84 4.45 -7.76 5.73
N GLY A 85 5.69 -7.29 5.88
CA GLY A 85 6.49 -6.77 4.76
C GLY A 85 6.00 -5.43 4.19
N THR A 86 6.28 -5.14 2.90
CA THR A 86 5.77 -3.96 2.15
C THR A 86 4.24 -3.94 1.98
N TYR A 87 3.54 -4.91 2.57
CA TYR A 87 2.12 -5.13 2.38
C TYR A 87 1.39 -4.59 3.60
N ALA A 88 0.54 -3.58 3.42
CA ALA A 88 -0.49 -3.24 4.39
C ALA A 88 -1.80 -3.78 3.83
N LEU A 89 -2.52 -4.59 4.62
CA LEU A 89 -3.76 -5.26 4.19
C LEU A 89 -4.88 -4.30 3.74
N ASN A 90 -4.72 -2.99 3.97
CA ASN A 90 -5.68 -1.94 3.60
C ASN A 90 -5.23 -1.08 2.41
N THR A 91 -4.17 -1.44 1.67
CA THR A 91 -3.71 -0.66 0.51
C THR A 91 -4.35 -1.05 -0.81
N THR A 92 -5.22 -2.06 -0.84
CA THR A 92 -6.14 -2.22 -1.97
C THR A 92 -7.14 -1.08 -1.89
N GLN A 93 -7.30 -0.35 -2.98
CA GLN A 93 -8.32 0.69 -3.10
C GLN A 93 -9.70 -0.02 -3.03
N GLY A 94 -10.30 -0.03 -1.83
CA GLY A 94 -11.41 -0.94 -1.47
C GLY A 94 -11.22 -1.74 -0.17
N GLY A 95 -10.10 -1.56 0.57
CA GLY A 95 -9.92 -2.09 1.92
C GLY A 95 -11.02 -1.68 2.91
N TRP A 96 -11.04 -2.29 4.10
CA TRP A 96 -12.10 -2.21 5.14
C TRP A 96 -13.06 -1.03 4.95
N LYS A 97 -14.33 -1.33 4.68
CA LYS A 97 -15.38 -0.32 4.57
C LYS A 97 -15.46 0.45 5.88
N VAL A 98 -14.79 1.59 5.93
CA VAL A 98 -14.91 2.55 7.02
C VAL A 98 -16.14 3.38 6.78
N ASP A 99 -16.87 3.71 7.84
CA ASP A 99 -17.92 4.71 7.74
C ASP A 99 -17.28 6.02 7.27
N PRO A 100 -17.85 6.68 6.25
CA PRO A 100 -17.31 7.94 5.77
C PRO A 100 -17.28 8.95 6.92
N ALA A 101 -16.17 9.70 7.02
CA ALA A 101 -16.10 10.80 7.95
C ALA A 101 -17.18 11.85 7.59
N PRO A 102 -17.86 12.46 8.58
CA PRO A 102 -18.82 13.53 8.31
C PRO A 102 -18.20 14.65 7.48
N THR A 103 -18.91 15.08 6.45
CA THR A 103 -18.54 16.22 5.61
C THR A 103 -18.65 17.54 6.38
N PRO A 104 -17.97 18.61 5.96
CA PRO A 104 -18.15 19.94 6.54
C PRO A 104 -19.61 20.39 6.58
N GLU A 105 -20.38 20.07 5.52
CA GLU A 105 -21.82 20.39 5.42
C GLU A 105 -22.65 19.66 6.49
N GLU A 106 -22.43 18.35 6.67
CA GLU A 106 -23.11 17.54 7.71
C GLU A 106 -22.76 18.00 9.13
N LEU A 107 -21.57 18.60 9.31
CA LEU A 107 -21.12 19.19 10.56
C LEU A 107 -21.58 20.64 10.76
N GLY A 108 -22.21 21.25 9.75
CA GLY A 108 -22.63 22.65 9.77
C GLY A 108 -21.46 23.64 9.83
N ILE A 109 -20.27 23.25 9.37
CA ILE A 109 -19.07 24.08 9.36
C ILE A 109 -18.68 24.45 7.92
N PRO A 110 -18.05 25.62 7.70
CA PRO A 110 -17.59 25.99 6.37
C PRO A 110 -16.50 25.04 5.89
N LYS A 111 -16.52 24.75 4.58
CA LYS A 111 -15.44 24.03 3.91
C LYS A 111 -14.16 24.86 3.93
N TRP A 112 -13.02 24.20 4.10
CA TRP A 112 -11.71 24.84 3.94
C TRP A 112 -11.48 25.25 2.48
N GLU A 113 -11.16 26.53 2.27
CA GLU A 113 -10.87 27.12 0.95
C GLU A 113 -9.55 27.90 1.05
N GLY A 114 -8.44 27.18 0.87
CA GLY A 114 -7.08 27.76 0.81
C GLY A 114 -6.50 27.74 -0.59
N THR A 115 -5.38 28.44 -0.78
CA THR A 115 -4.52 28.32 -1.97
C THR A 115 -3.99 26.88 -2.13
N PRO A 116 -3.54 26.47 -3.33
CA PRO A 116 -2.92 25.15 -3.52
C PRO A 116 -1.80 24.86 -2.52
N GLU A 117 -0.97 25.85 -2.20
CA GLU A 117 0.14 25.76 -1.25
C GLU A 117 -0.37 25.56 0.19
N GLU A 118 -1.39 26.32 0.60
CA GLU A 118 -2.02 26.17 1.91
C GLU A 118 -2.71 24.83 2.06
N ASN A 119 -3.37 24.35 1.01
CA ASN A 119 -3.98 23.02 0.98
C ASN A 119 -2.92 21.92 1.11
N LEU A 120 -1.78 22.04 0.42
CA LEU A 120 -0.67 21.10 0.56
C LEU A 120 -0.07 21.13 1.97
N MET A 121 0.09 22.31 2.58
CA MET A 121 0.55 22.44 3.97
C MET A 121 -0.44 21.77 4.93
N MET A 122 -1.74 21.94 4.71
CA MET A 122 -2.78 21.30 5.52
C MET A 122 -2.70 19.78 5.43
N ILE A 123 -2.56 19.25 4.21
CA ILE A 123 -2.37 17.81 3.97
C ILE A 123 -1.11 17.31 4.70
N ARG A 124 0.03 18.00 4.56
CA ARG A 124 1.27 17.63 5.26
C ARG A 124 1.11 17.67 6.78
N ALA A 125 0.41 18.65 7.33
CA ALA A 125 0.14 18.73 8.76
C ALA A 125 -0.71 17.54 9.23
N ALA A 126 -1.79 17.22 8.52
CA ALA A 126 -2.63 16.06 8.81
C ALA A 126 -1.83 14.74 8.75
N PHE A 127 -1.04 14.53 7.70
CA PHE A 127 -0.19 13.35 7.56
C PHE A 127 0.99 13.32 8.54
N SER A 128 1.42 14.46 9.10
CA SER A 128 2.45 14.50 10.14
C SER A 128 2.00 13.82 11.43
N VAL A 129 0.70 13.89 11.75
CA VAL A 129 0.10 13.18 12.90
C VAL A 129 0.33 11.67 12.80
N MET A 130 0.38 11.14 11.57
CA MET A 130 0.63 9.72 11.27
C MET A 130 2.10 9.43 10.90
N GLY A 131 3.01 10.39 11.10
CA GLY A 131 4.44 10.22 10.79
C GLY A 131 4.83 10.30 9.31
N LEU A 132 3.92 10.71 8.43
CA LEU A 132 4.12 10.73 6.96
C LEU A 132 4.34 12.13 6.38
N GLY A 133 4.00 13.17 7.14
CA GLY A 133 3.90 14.56 6.67
C GLY A 133 5.05 15.11 5.81
N PRO A 134 6.33 15.07 6.23
CA PRO A 134 7.42 15.64 5.45
C PRO A 134 7.69 14.91 4.13
N MET A 135 7.19 13.68 3.96
CA MET A 135 7.39 12.88 2.74
C MET A 135 6.26 13.04 1.71
N VAL A 136 5.23 13.84 2.00
CA VAL A 136 4.10 14.03 1.07
C VAL A 136 4.46 15.01 -0.04
N GLY A 137 4.44 14.49 -1.27
CA GLY A 137 4.45 15.25 -2.52
C GLY A 137 3.10 15.19 -3.22
N VAL A 138 2.81 16.21 -4.03
CA VAL A 138 1.62 16.25 -4.89
C VAL A 138 2.04 16.56 -6.32
N SER A 139 1.22 16.10 -7.25
CA SER A 139 1.48 16.16 -8.68
C SER A 139 0.14 16.31 -9.39
N GLU A 140 0.11 17.05 -10.49
CA GLU A 140 -1.11 17.22 -11.28
C GLU A 140 -1.56 15.87 -11.87
N LEU A 141 -2.87 15.61 -11.79
CA LEU A 141 -3.51 14.51 -12.49
C LEU A 141 -4.04 15.01 -13.84
N ASN A 142 -3.35 14.64 -14.92
CA ASN A 142 -3.67 15.01 -16.30
C ASN A 142 -3.83 13.76 -17.16
N GLU A 143 -4.05 13.95 -18.47
CA GLU A 143 -4.29 12.86 -19.43
C GLU A 143 -3.16 11.82 -19.49
N LYS A 144 -1.91 12.22 -19.21
CA LYS A 144 -0.77 11.31 -19.14
C LYS A 144 -0.60 10.70 -17.75
N THR A 145 -0.62 11.53 -16.70
CA THR A 145 -0.33 11.08 -15.32
C THR A 145 -1.44 10.21 -14.75
N LYS A 146 -2.68 10.29 -15.27
CA LYS A 146 -3.76 9.35 -14.92
C LYS A 146 -3.43 7.89 -15.25
N ASN A 147 -2.54 7.63 -16.20
CA ASN A 147 -2.11 6.27 -16.54
C ASN A 147 -1.29 5.59 -15.43
N PHE A 148 -0.76 6.37 -14.47
CA PHE A 148 -0.11 5.82 -13.27
C PHE A 148 -1.09 5.42 -12.16
N VAL A 149 -2.38 5.73 -12.32
CA VAL A 149 -3.44 5.37 -11.37
C VAL A 149 -4.23 4.17 -11.92
N TYR A 150 -4.61 3.25 -11.02
CA TYR A 150 -5.39 2.06 -11.37
C TYR A 150 -6.73 2.44 -12.02
N GLU A 151 -7.15 1.72 -13.06
CA GLU A 151 -8.49 1.87 -13.65
C GLU A 151 -9.51 0.94 -13.00
N TYR A 152 -9.07 -0.28 -12.68
CA TYR A 152 -9.84 -1.29 -11.98
C TYR A 152 -9.06 -1.78 -10.77
N THR A 153 -9.77 -2.09 -9.68
CA THR A 153 -9.18 -2.67 -8.47
C THR A 153 -9.48 -4.18 -8.44
N GLY A 154 -8.67 -4.97 -7.72
CA GLY A 154 -8.80 -6.44 -7.68
C GLY A 154 -10.12 -6.97 -7.09
N ASP A 155 -10.91 -6.07 -6.48
CA ASP A 155 -12.15 -6.38 -5.76
C ASP A 155 -13.43 -5.97 -6.53
N SER A 156 -13.31 -5.33 -7.70
CA SER A 156 -14.44 -4.90 -8.55
C SER A 156 -14.67 -5.81 -9.76
#